data_AF-A0A3B6SFU6-F1
#
_entry.id   AF-A0A3B6SFU6-F1
#
_cell.length_a   1.000
_cell.length_b   1.000
_cell.length_c   1.000
_cell.angle_alpha   90.00
_cell.angle_beta   90.00
_cell.angle_gamma   90.00
#
_symmetry.space_group_name_H-M   'P 1'
#
loop_
_entity.id
_entity.type
_entity.pdbx_description
1 polymer ?
#
loop_
_entity_poly.entity_id
_entity_poly.type
_entity_poly.pdbx_seq_one_letter_code
_entity_poly.pdbx_strand_id
1 'polypeptide(L)'
;MAKRNLLLLALMALASSIAAASVTTSTRKLMFLVQPQPNQLTYHNGAVLHGDIPISVLWYGGFTAAQKAIVSDFLLSLSAAPGASPAPSVSQWWSSIHQLYLSKAAAVGKNGEHGAGATKAARVVLSDQVSDEACSLGKSLKLSQLPALAAKARPANGGIALVLTAQDVGVEGFCMSRCGQHGTMDAKSGTAYVWAGNPATQCAGQCAWPFHQPASGPQTPPLAAPNGDVGMDGLIINVASMVAGAVTNPFGDGFYQGEREAPLEAATACPGVYGKGAYPGYAGQLLVDGATGASYNAHGAHGRKYLLPALFDPATSACSTLV
;
A
#
# COMPACT_ATOMS: atom_id res chain seq x y z
N MET A 1 43.48 31.60 -67.61
CA MET A 1 43.17 31.57 -66.16
C MET A 1 41.94 32.41 -65.73
N ALA A 2 41.11 32.94 -66.65
CA ALA A 2 39.96 33.79 -66.28
C ALA A 2 38.56 33.15 -66.44
N LYS A 3 38.43 31.96 -67.08
CA LYS A 3 37.14 31.27 -67.24
C LYS A 3 36.80 30.26 -66.14
N ARG A 4 37.76 29.93 -65.26
CA ARG A 4 37.56 28.94 -64.19
C ARG A 4 37.05 29.55 -62.87
N ASN A 5 37.22 30.86 -62.68
CA ASN A 5 36.73 31.58 -61.49
C ASN A 5 35.29 32.10 -61.63
N LEU A 6 34.73 32.19 -62.85
CA LEU A 6 33.34 32.61 -63.05
C LEU A 6 32.32 31.48 -62.74
N LEU A 7 32.73 30.21 -62.88
CA LEU A 7 31.89 29.05 -62.54
C LEU A 7 31.77 28.85 -61.01
N LEU A 8 32.82 29.17 -60.26
CA LEU A 8 32.87 29.03 -58.80
C LEU A 8 32.03 30.09 -58.07
N LEU A 9 31.90 31.30 -58.63
CA LEU A 9 31.02 32.34 -58.08
C LEU A 9 29.52 32.12 -58.41
N ALA A 10 29.20 31.44 -59.52
CA ALA A 10 27.82 31.08 -59.85
C ALA A 10 27.28 29.90 -59.03
N LEU A 11 28.16 28.97 -58.60
CA LEU A 11 27.78 27.83 -57.75
C LEU A 11 27.58 28.19 -56.27
N MET A 12 28.22 29.25 -55.78
CA MET A 12 28.06 29.71 -54.39
C MET A 12 26.82 30.60 -54.18
N ALA A 13 26.23 31.15 -55.25
CA ALA A 13 25.02 31.98 -55.15
C ALA A 13 23.70 31.19 -55.23
N LEU A 14 23.73 29.88 -55.53
CA LEU A 14 22.54 29.02 -55.56
C LEU A 14 22.33 28.20 -54.26
N ALA A 15 23.21 28.34 -53.27
CA ALA A 15 23.15 27.60 -52.01
C ALA A 15 22.56 28.41 -50.84
N SER A 16 22.09 29.63 -51.07
CA SER A 16 21.75 30.58 -49.99
C SER A 16 20.31 31.11 -50.06
N SER A 17 19.34 30.36 -50.59
CA SER A 17 17.95 30.87 -50.67
C SER A 17 16.86 29.80 -50.82
N ILE A 18 16.80 28.76 -49.96
CA ILE A 18 15.53 28.10 -49.64
C ILE A 18 15.53 27.69 -48.16
N ALA A 19 15.09 28.61 -47.30
CA ALA A 19 14.48 28.25 -46.03
C ALA A 19 12.98 28.07 -46.30
N ALA A 20 12.47 26.84 -46.27
CA ALA A 20 11.04 26.59 -46.08
C ALA A 20 10.79 25.16 -45.59
N ALA A 21 10.39 25.07 -44.32
CA ALA A 21 9.51 24.07 -43.73
C ALA A 21 9.81 22.58 -43.99
N SER A 22 10.46 21.95 -43.03
CA SER A 22 10.09 20.60 -42.58
C SER A 22 10.42 20.47 -41.09
N VAL A 23 9.59 21.08 -40.25
CA VAL A 23 9.47 20.66 -38.85
C VAL A 23 8.77 19.31 -38.89
N THR A 24 9.54 18.24 -39.10
CA THR A 24 9.06 16.92 -38.73
C THR A 24 9.05 16.92 -37.21
N THR A 25 7.85 17.01 -36.64
CA THR A 25 7.60 16.62 -35.26
C THR A 25 7.98 15.14 -35.16
N SER A 26 9.26 14.88 -34.89
CA SER A 26 9.71 13.59 -34.41
C SER A 26 9.13 13.47 -33.01
N THR A 27 7.88 12.99 -32.94
CA THR A 27 7.37 12.34 -31.75
C THR A 27 8.40 11.26 -31.45
N ARG A 28 9.23 11.49 -30.43
CA ARG A 28 10.02 10.43 -29.82
C ARG A 28 9.00 9.42 -29.29
N LYS A 29 8.57 8.50 -30.15
CA LYS A 29 8.02 7.22 -29.73
C LYS A 29 9.18 6.56 -29.01
N LEU A 30 9.15 6.60 -27.67
CA LEU A 30 9.90 5.65 -26.87
C LEU A 30 9.48 4.27 -27.38
N MET A 31 10.34 3.65 -28.19
CA MET A 31 10.23 2.24 -28.47
C MET A 31 10.53 1.54 -27.15
N PHE A 32 9.48 1.18 -26.43
CA PHE A 32 9.54 0.29 -25.29
C PHE A 32 9.93 -1.08 -25.86
N LEU A 33 11.25 -1.35 -25.93
CA LEU A 33 11.86 -2.50 -26.61
C LEU A 33 11.74 -3.81 -25.80
N VAL A 34 10.98 -3.78 -24.72
CA VAL A 34 10.59 -4.93 -23.92
C VAL A 34 9.08 -4.79 -23.78
N GLN A 35 8.25 -5.59 -24.43
CA GLN A 35 6.89 -5.73 -23.93
C GLN A 35 7.03 -6.11 -22.45
N PRO A 36 6.47 -5.36 -21.48
CA PRO A 36 6.49 -5.83 -20.11
C PRO A 36 5.85 -7.21 -20.17
N GLN A 37 6.59 -8.24 -19.76
CA GLN A 37 5.95 -9.50 -19.41
C GLN A 37 4.78 -9.11 -18.51
N PRO A 38 3.56 -9.62 -18.75
CA PRO A 38 2.47 -9.43 -17.81
C PRO A 38 2.88 -10.21 -16.56
N ASN A 39 3.72 -9.59 -15.74
CA ASN A 39 4.04 -10.05 -14.41
C ASN A 39 2.71 -9.90 -13.68
N GLN A 40 1.91 -10.97 -13.68
CA GLN A 40 0.63 -11.01 -13.03
C GLN A 40 0.87 -11.41 -11.58
N LEU A 41 0.17 -10.78 -10.65
CA LEU A 41 0.13 -11.22 -9.27
C LEU A 41 -0.60 -12.58 -9.22
N THR A 42 0.16 -13.65 -8.98
CA THR A 42 -0.34 -15.03 -8.98
C THR A 42 -0.30 -15.64 -7.58
N TYR A 43 -1.03 -16.74 -7.41
CA TYR A 43 -0.94 -17.59 -6.22
C TYR A 43 0.17 -18.62 -6.40
N HIS A 44 1.08 -18.74 -5.43
CA HIS A 44 2.23 -19.63 -5.46
C HIS A 44 2.04 -20.86 -4.55
N ASN A 45 0.78 -21.18 -4.22
CA ASN A 45 0.36 -22.34 -3.43
C ASN A 45 0.87 -22.40 -1.98
N GLY A 46 1.45 -21.32 -1.47
CA GLY A 46 1.83 -21.18 -0.07
C GLY A 46 0.67 -20.80 0.84
N ALA A 47 0.92 -20.76 2.14
CA ALA A 47 -0.13 -20.57 3.12
C ALA A 47 -0.67 -19.13 3.14
N VAL A 48 -1.96 -19.00 3.48
CA VAL A 48 -2.64 -17.73 3.71
C VAL A 48 -3.32 -17.74 5.07
N LEU A 49 -3.46 -16.56 5.70
CA LEU A 49 -4.22 -16.44 6.95
C LEU A 49 -5.72 -16.51 6.65
N HIS A 50 -6.47 -17.20 7.49
CA HIS A 50 -7.89 -17.45 7.31
C HIS A 50 -8.59 -17.69 8.66
N GLY A 51 -9.92 -17.75 8.67
CA GLY A 51 -10.70 -17.86 9.91
C GLY A 51 -10.59 -16.61 10.78
N ASP A 52 -10.66 -16.77 12.10
CA ASP A 52 -10.41 -15.65 13.01
C ASP A 52 -8.91 -15.39 13.10
N ILE A 53 -8.50 -14.15 12.83
CA ILE A 53 -7.12 -13.67 12.82
C ILE A 53 -6.96 -12.68 13.98
N PRO A 54 -6.43 -13.13 15.12
CA PRO A 54 -6.12 -12.26 16.26
C PRO A 54 -5.07 -11.23 15.86
N ILE A 55 -5.31 -9.94 16.11
CA ILE A 55 -4.30 -8.89 15.96
C ILE A 55 -3.95 -8.33 17.34
N SER A 56 -2.72 -8.58 17.78
CA SER A 56 -2.16 -7.98 19.00
C SER A 56 -1.30 -6.78 18.64
N VAL A 57 -1.46 -5.66 19.34
CA VAL A 57 -0.81 -4.39 19.00
C VAL A 57 0.32 -4.06 19.99
N LEU A 58 1.48 -3.70 19.46
CA LEU A 58 2.54 -3.02 20.21
C LEU A 58 2.64 -1.56 19.77
N TRP A 59 2.40 -0.66 20.71
CA TRP A 59 2.64 0.78 20.59
C TRP A 59 4.06 1.11 21.05
N TYR A 60 4.99 1.31 20.12
CA TYR A 60 6.39 1.60 20.42
C TYR A 60 6.68 3.10 20.35
N GLY A 61 6.91 3.72 21.51
CA GLY A 61 7.02 5.17 21.66
C GLY A 61 5.71 5.87 22.04
N GLY A 62 5.72 7.20 21.98
CA GLY A 62 4.61 8.03 22.46
C GLY A 62 3.47 8.15 21.44
N PHE A 63 2.31 7.55 21.75
CA PHE A 63 1.06 7.74 21.03
C PHE A 63 0.00 8.33 21.96
N THR A 64 -0.73 9.34 21.50
CA THR A 64 -1.86 9.88 22.27
C THR A 64 -3.03 8.90 22.27
N ALA A 65 -3.95 9.05 23.23
CA ALA A 65 -5.18 8.24 23.27
C ALA A 65 -6.00 8.40 21.97
N ALA A 66 -6.04 9.60 21.39
CA ALA A 66 -6.72 9.85 20.12
C ALA A 66 -6.07 9.09 18.95
N GLN A 67 -4.73 9.03 18.89
CA GLN A 67 -4.01 8.27 17.88
C GLN A 67 -4.24 6.75 18.04
N LYS A 68 -4.20 6.25 19.28
CA LYS A 68 -4.50 4.84 19.57
C LYS A 68 -5.93 4.46 19.17
N ALA A 69 -6.90 5.36 19.38
CA ALA A 69 -8.29 5.17 18.99
C ALA A 69 -8.47 5.09 17.47
N ILE A 70 -7.78 5.92 16.67
CA ILE A 70 -7.86 5.88 15.20
C ILE A 70 -7.55 4.47 14.66
N VAL A 71 -6.50 3.82 15.18
CA VAL A 71 -6.12 2.46 14.75
C VAL A 71 -7.04 1.40 15.35
N SER A 72 -7.39 1.50 16.64
CA SER A 72 -8.28 0.53 17.28
C SER A 72 -9.64 0.49 16.56
N ASP A 73 -10.20 1.66 16.24
CA ASP A 73 -11.44 1.79 15.47
C ASP A 73 -11.28 1.21 14.07
N PHE A 74 -10.14 1.43 13.41
CA PHE A 74 -9.86 0.84 12.09
C PHE A 74 -9.87 -0.69 12.15
N LEU A 75 -9.17 -1.29 13.12
CA LEU A 75 -9.11 -2.74 13.30
C LEU A 75 -10.48 -3.34 13.62
N LEU A 76 -11.27 -2.68 14.46
CA LEU A 76 -12.66 -3.06 14.76
C LEU A 76 -13.57 -2.95 13.52
N SER A 77 -13.24 -2.06 12.59
CA SER A 77 -14.03 -1.85 11.36
C SER A 77 -13.82 -2.95 10.31
N LEU A 78 -12.68 -3.65 10.31
CA LEU A 78 -12.34 -4.66 9.30
C LEU A 78 -13.33 -5.82 9.27
N SER A 79 -13.84 -6.23 10.43
CA SER A 79 -14.79 -7.36 10.55
C SER A 79 -16.10 -7.00 11.23
N ALA A 80 -16.46 -5.71 11.14
CA ALA A 80 -17.74 -5.19 11.58
C ALA A 80 -18.91 -5.88 10.86
N ALA A 81 -20.04 -6.00 11.55
CA ALA A 81 -21.24 -6.60 10.97
C ALA A 81 -21.77 -5.75 9.79
N PRO A 82 -22.39 -6.36 8.77
CA PRO A 82 -23.05 -5.63 7.70
C PRO A 82 -24.02 -4.58 8.25
N GLY A 83 -23.95 -3.35 7.74
CA GLY A 83 -24.79 -2.24 8.19
C GLY A 83 -24.31 -1.51 9.44
N ALA A 84 -23.21 -1.93 10.08
CA ALA A 84 -22.63 -1.20 11.22
C ALA A 84 -22.12 0.20 10.86
N SER A 85 -21.71 0.41 9.60
CA SER A 85 -21.31 1.70 9.04
C SER A 85 -21.90 1.87 7.63
N PRO A 86 -22.09 3.11 7.14
CA PRO A 86 -22.53 3.37 5.78
C PRO A 86 -21.58 2.78 4.73
N ALA A 87 -22.12 2.40 3.57
CA ALA A 87 -21.30 2.03 2.42
C ALA A 87 -20.81 3.29 1.69
N PRO A 88 -19.58 3.30 1.13
CA PRO A 88 -18.55 2.26 1.22
C PRO A 88 -17.93 2.17 2.61
N SER A 89 -17.55 0.97 3.06
CA SER A 89 -17.09 0.70 4.43
C SER A 89 -15.76 -0.06 4.47
N VAL A 90 -15.04 0.05 5.59
CA VAL A 90 -13.79 -0.70 5.83
C VAL A 90 -14.05 -2.22 5.79
N SER A 91 -15.20 -2.69 6.30
CA SER A 91 -15.58 -4.10 6.23
C SER A 91 -15.85 -4.58 4.79
N GLN A 92 -16.36 -3.71 3.91
CA GLN A 92 -16.52 -4.04 2.49
C GLN A 92 -15.16 -4.18 1.81
N TRP A 93 -14.22 -3.26 2.08
CA TRP A 93 -12.84 -3.36 1.60
C TRP A 93 -12.16 -4.65 2.06
N TRP A 94 -12.28 -4.97 3.35
CA TRP A 94 -11.76 -6.22 3.91
C TRP A 94 -12.37 -7.45 3.24
N SER A 95 -13.69 -7.44 2.98
CA SER A 95 -14.38 -8.53 2.29
C SER A 95 -13.85 -8.76 0.87
N SER A 96 -13.37 -7.72 0.19
CA SER A 96 -12.74 -7.85 -1.12
C SER A 96 -11.46 -8.68 -1.07
N ILE A 97 -10.70 -8.68 0.03
CA ILE A 97 -9.51 -9.56 0.19
C ILE A 97 -9.92 -11.03 0.11
N HIS A 98 -11.02 -11.39 0.78
CA HIS A 98 -11.53 -12.76 0.72
C HIS A 98 -11.97 -13.14 -0.71
N GLN A 99 -12.69 -12.26 -1.39
CA GLN A 99 -13.19 -12.49 -2.75
C GLN A 99 -12.06 -12.59 -3.77
N LEU A 100 -11.08 -11.68 -3.72
CA LEU A 100 -10.01 -11.58 -4.72
C LEU A 100 -8.92 -12.64 -4.52
N TYR A 101 -8.67 -13.08 -3.28
CA TYR A 101 -7.52 -13.93 -2.92
C TYR A 101 -7.90 -15.19 -2.15
N LEU A 102 -8.43 -15.06 -0.94
CA LEU A 102 -8.51 -16.20 -0.01
C LEU A 102 -9.46 -17.29 -0.48
N SER A 103 -10.55 -16.94 -1.16
CA SER A 103 -11.46 -17.90 -1.79
C SER A 103 -10.78 -18.75 -2.88
N LYS A 104 -9.83 -18.16 -3.62
CA LYS A 104 -9.04 -18.86 -4.65
C LYS A 104 -8.04 -19.81 -4.01
N ALA A 105 -7.34 -19.37 -2.96
CA ALA A 105 -6.43 -20.23 -2.19
C ALA A 105 -7.16 -21.44 -1.59
N ALA A 106 -8.34 -21.22 -1.01
CA ALA A 106 -9.19 -22.29 -0.48
C ALA A 106 -9.68 -23.27 -1.55
N ALA A 107 -9.96 -22.80 -2.76
CA ALA A 107 -10.37 -23.66 -3.87
C ALA A 107 -9.24 -24.60 -4.34
N VAL A 108 -7.99 -24.12 -4.37
CA VAL A 108 -6.82 -24.95 -4.70
C VAL A 108 -6.60 -26.04 -3.65
N GLY A 109 -6.72 -25.70 -2.36
CA GLY A 109 -6.57 -26.67 -1.26
C GLY A 109 -7.61 -27.79 -1.25
N LYS A 110 -8.79 -27.60 -1.87
CA LYS A 110 -9.82 -28.64 -2.00
C LYS A 110 -9.53 -29.67 -3.09
N ASN A 111 -8.67 -29.33 -4.06
CA ASN A 111 -8.27 -30.23 -5.14
C ASN A 111 -7.01 -31.06 -4.79
N GLY A 112 -6.39 -30.80 -3.63
CA GLY A 112 -5.34 -31.63 -3.04
C GLY A 112 -5.93 -32.74 -2.16
N GLU A 113 -5.14 -33.81 -1.95
CA GLU A 113 -5.54 -35.07 -1.29
C GLU A 113 -6.10 -34.92 0.14
N HIS A 114 -6.09 -33.74 0.74
CA HIS A 114 -6.56 -33.42 2.09
C HIS A 114 -7.50 -32.21 2.03
N GLY A 115 -8.73 -32.44 1.54
CA GLY A 115 -9.72 -31.39 1.30
C GLY A 115 -10.00 -30.55 2.55
N ALA A 116 -9.46 -29.32 2.56
CA ALA A 116 -9.80 -28.34 3.57
C ALA A 116 -11.29 -27.96 3.41
N GLY A 117 -12.09 -28.21 4.45
CA GLY A 117 -13.49 -27.80 4.53
C GLY A 117 -13.67 -26.30 4.27
N ALA A 118 -14.91 -25.85 4.02
CA ALA A 118 -15.23 -24.45 3.72
C ALA A 118 -14.47 -23.49 4.64
N THR A 119 -13.46 -22.80 4.10
CA THR A 119 -12.66 -21.83 4.86
C THR A 119 -13.60 -20.70 5.29
N LYS A 120 -13.79 -20.55 6.60
CA LYS A 120 -14.47 -19.37 7.15
C LYS A 120 -13.77 -18.13 6.61
N ALA A 121 -14.55 -17.13 6.20
CA ALA A 121 -14.02 -15.85 5.74
C ALA A 121 -13.06 -15.30 6.80
N ALA A 122 -11.93 -14.74 6.37
CA ALA A 122 -10.96 -14.14 7.28
C ALA A 122 -11.63 -13.02 8.08
N ARG A 123 -11.55 -13.08 9.40
CA ARG A 123 -12.13 -12.12 10.33
C ARG A 123 -11.05 -11.61 11.26
N VAL A 124 -10.81 -10.32 11.25
CA VAL A 124 -9.89 -9.69 12.21
C VAL A 124 -10.54 -9.62 13.58
N VAL A 125 -9.80 -10.04 14.60
CA VAL A 125 -10.19 -9.93 16.00
C VAL A 125 -9.12 -9.13 16.73
N LEU A 126 -9.46 -7.89 17.10
CA LEU A 126 -8.57 -7.08 17.93
C LEU A 126 -8.39 -7.78 19.29
N SER A 127 -7.13 -8.08 19.61
CA SER A 127 -6.71 -8.80 20.81
C SER A 127 -5.97 -7.84 21.74
N ASP A 128 -4.91 -8.31 22.43
CA ASP A 128 -4.17 -7.51 23.40
C ASP A 128 -3.47 -6.30 22.78
N GLN A 129 -3.39 -5.22 23.55
CA GLN A 129 -2.61 -4.03 23.20
C GLN A 129 -1.62 -3.71 24.32
N VAL A 130 -0.36 -3.52 23.96
CA VAL A 130 0.73 -3.19 24.90
C VAL A 130 1.46 -1.95 24.43
N SER A 131 1.96 -1.14 25.37
CA SER A 131 2.73 0.06 25.07
C SER A 131 4.15 -0.05 25.62
N ASP A 132 5.13 0.35 24.81
CA ASP A 132 6.54 0.50 25.15
C ASP A 132 6.92 1.97 24.93
N GLU A 133 6.38 2.84 25.76
CA GLU A 133 6.54 4.31 25.64
C GLU A 133 7.98 4.75 25.90
N ALA A 134 8.70 3.99 26.74
CA ALA A 134 10.11 4.22 27.03
C ALA A 134 11.05 3.89 25.86
N CYS A 135 10.53 3.32 24.77
CA CYS A 135 11.32 2.86 23.62
C CYS A 135 12.46 1.95 24.09
N SER A 136 12.14 0.80 24.69
CA SER A 136 13.15 -0.04 25.38
C SER A 136 14.31 -0.56 24.52
N LEU A 137 14.25 -0.48 23.19
CA LEU A 137 15.36 -0.76 22.26
C LEU A 137 15.99 0.52 21.65
N GLY A 138 15.65 1.69 22.18
CA GLY A 138 16.02 3.01 21.65
C GLY A 138 15.07 3.51 20.55
N LYS A 139 15.27 4.75 20.11
CA LYS A 139 14.47 5.39 19.04
C LYS A 139 15.02 5.19 17.63
N SER A 140 16.14 4.48 17.48
CA SER A 140 16.74 4.14 16.18
C SER A 140 16.82 2.63 16.07
N LEU A 141 15.89 2.04 15.32
CA LEU A 141 15.72 0.60 15.19
C LEU A 141 16.28 0.10 13.86
N LYS A 142 16.87 -1.10 13.88
CA LYS A 142 17.17 -1.91 12.69
C LYS A 142 15.97 -2.77 12.31
N LEU A 143 15.84 -3.13 11.03
CA LEU A 143 14.77 -4.04 10.60
C LEU A 143 14.82 -5.39 11.31
N SER A 144 16.02 -5.89 11.60
CA SER A 144 16.23 -7.14 12.33
C SER A 144 15.71 -7.14 13.77
N GLN A 145 15.38 -5.97 14.34
CA GLN A 145 14.80 -5.85 15.67
C GLN A 145 13.26 -5.93 15.68
N LEU A 146 12.60 -5.81 14.51
CA LEU A 146 11.14 -5.84 14.41
C LEU A 146 10.51 -7.14 14.93
N PRO A 147 11.06 -8.35 14.63
CA PRO A 147 10.50 -9.59 15.19
C PRO A 147 10.55 -9.64 16.72
N ALA A 148 11.60 -9.10 17.34
CA ALA A 148 11.73 -9.05 18.79
C ALA A 148 10.71 -8.08 19.42
N LEU A 149 10.38 -6.97 18.74
CA LEU A 149 9.29 -6.08 19.13
C LEU A 149 7.94 -6.75 18.94
N ALA A 150 7.70 -7.40 17.80
CA ALA A 150 6.47 -8.13 17.52
C ALA A 150 6.18 -9.20 18.59
N ALA A 151 7.20 -9.92 19.05
CA ALA A 151 7.07 -10.89 20.13
C ALA A 151 6.56 -10.28 21.46
N LYS A 152 6.84 -9.00 21.75
CA LYS A 152 6.33 -8.32 22.95
C LYS A 152 4.81 -8.11 22.91
N ALA A 153 4.20 -8.07 21.72
CA ALA A 153 2.75 -8.03 21.57
C ALA A 153 2.08 -9.36 21.93
N ARG A 154 2.86 -10.44 22.13
CA ARG A 154 2.38 -11.79 22.48
C ARG A 154 1.23 -12.24 21.56
N PRO A 155 1.45 -12.27 20.23
CA PRO A 155 0.40 -12.68 19.30
C PRO A 155 -0.02 -14.13 19.56
N ALA A 156 -1.31 -14.40 19.35
CA ALA A 156 -1.82 -15.76 19.34
C ALA A 156 -1.40 -16.49 18.05
N ASN A 157 -1.40 -17.83 18.10
CA ASN A 157 -1.20 -18.67 16.92
C ASN A 157 -2.23 -18.32 15.84
N GLY A 158 -1.80 -18.28 14.58
CA GLY A 158 -2.64 -17.87 13.43
C GLY A 158 -2.91 -16.37 13.36
N GLY A 159 -2.30 -15.56 14.23
CA GLY A 159 -2.52 -14.13 14.35
C GLY A 159 -1.42 -13.25 13.74
N ILE A 160 -1.59 -11.95 13.93
CA ILE A 160 -0.66 -10.90 13.51
C ILE A 160 -0.23 -10.09 14.75
N ALA A 161 1.07 -9.96 14.96
CA ALA A 161 1.60 -8.91 15.83
C ALA A 161 1.76 -7.61 15.04
N LEU A 162 0.97 -6.58 15.37
CA LEU A 162 1.04 -5.26 14.76
C LEU A 162 1.93 -4.33 15.59
N VAL A 163 3.13 -4.02 15.07
CA VAL A 163 4.09 -3.10 15.67
C VAL A 163 3.91 -1.71 15.05
N LEU A 164 3.60 -0.72 15.89
CA LEU A 164 3.42 0.67 15.46
C LEU A 164 4.48 1.53 16.12
N THR A 165 5.30 2.22 15.32
CA THR A 165 6.35 3.11 15.83
C THR A 165 5.88 4.57 15.80
N ALA A 166 6.09 5.28 16.91
CA ALA A 166 5.74 6.69 17.05
C ALA A 166 6.52 7.57 16.07
N GLN A 167 6.03 8.80 15.86
CA GLN A 167 6.56 9.73 14.85
C GLN A 167 8.05 10.03 15.00
N ASP A 168 8.58 9.99 16.22
CA ASP A 168 9.97 10.28 16.57
C ASP A 168 10.86 9.03 16.68
N VAL A 169 10.37 7.87 16.23
CA VAL A 169 11.13 6.61 16.16
C VAL A 169 11.54 6.35 14.71
N GLY A 170 12.85 6.33 14.47
CA GLY A 170 13.43 5.92 13.20
C GLY A 170 13.56 4.40 13.11
N VAL A 171 13.21 3.84 11.95
CA VAL A 171 13.45 2.44 11.60
C VAL A 171 14.23 2.39 10.30
N GLU A 172 15.22 1.52 10.22
CA GLU A 172 16.01 1.29 9.00
C GLU A 172 15.12 1.12 7.75
N GLY A 173 15.37 1.96 6.74
CA GLY A 173 14.62 1.97 5.48
C GLY A 173 13.26 2.69 5.51
N PHE A 174 12.75 3.07 6.69
CA PHE A 174 11.57 3.93 6.82
C PHE A 174 11.82 5.25 6.08
N CYS A 175 10.81 5.77 5.38
CA CYS A 175 10.91 7.03 4.64
C CYS A 175 11.92 7.05 3.48
N MET A 176 12.43 5.89 3.08
CA MET A 176 13.33 5.76 1.94
C MET A 176 12.80 4.71 0.96
N SER A 177 12.72 3.47 1.42
CA SER A 177 12.30 2.33 0.60
C SER A 177 10.91 1.80 0.99
N ARG A 178 10.41 2.17 2.17
CA ARG A 178 9.18 1.61 2.73
C ARG A 178 8.54 2.52 3.78
N CYS A 179 7.25 2.31 3.98
CA CYS A 179 6.45 2.94 5.03
C CYS A 179 5.95 1.93 6.08
N GLY A 180 6.14 0.64 5.78
CA GLY A 180 5.82 -0.50 6.63
C GLY A 180 6.37 -1.78 5.99
N GLN A 181 6.21 -2.89 6.69
CA GLN A 181 6.57 -4.22 6.21
C GLN A 181 5.72 -5.25 6.95
N HIS A 182 5.41 -6.37 6.31
CA HIS A 182 5.00 -7.58 7.02
C HIS A 182 6.08 -8.67 6.89
N GLY A 183 6.00 -9.67 7.75
CA GLY A 183 6.89 -10.81 7.68
C GLY A 183 6.48 -11.96 8.59
N THR A 184 7.25 -13.03 8.48
CA THR A 184 7.04 -14.25 9.26
C THR A 184 7.52 -14.08 10.69
N MET A 185 6.66 -14.40 11.66
CA MET A 185 7.08 -14.60 13.05
C MET A 185 7.36 -16.07 13.33
N ASP A 186 6.39 -16.93 13.01
CA ASP A 186 6.53 -18.39 13.09
C ASP A 186 5.57 -19.07 12.12
N ALA A 187 6.11 -19.64 11.05
CA ALA A 187 5.32 -20.34 10.03
C ALA A 187 4.61 -21.58 10.59
N LYS A 188 5.13 -22.23 11.65
CA LYS A 188 4.52 -23.44 12.23
C LYS A 188 3.22 -23.12 12.96
N SER A 189 3.21 -22.03 13.72
CA SER A 189 1.99 -21.54 14.39
C SER A 189 1.10 -20.70 13.48
N GLY A 190 1.51 -20.42 12.24
CA GLY A 190 0.77 -19.55 11.33
C GLY A 190 0.83 -18.07 11.72
N THR A 191 1.85 -17.66 12.47
CA THR A 191 1.93 -16.31 13.06
C THR A 191 2.79 -15.38 12.23
N ALA A 192 2.25 -14.21 11.89
CA ALA A 192 2.93 -13.16 11.15
C ALA A 192 3.12 -11.90 12.01
N TYR A 193 3.93 -10.95 11.53
CA TYR A 193 3.98 -9.61 12.08
C TYR A 193 3.80 -8.58 10.98
N VAL A 194 3.29 -7.42 11.38
CA VAL A 194 3.22 -6.21 10.57
C VAL A 194 3.90 -5.09 11.34
N TRP A 195 4.67 -4.27 10.66
CA TRP A 195 5.17 -3.01 11.16
C TRP A 195 4.73 -1.86 10.26
N ALA A 196 4.33 -0.74 10.86
CA ALA A 196 4.13 0.54 10.18
C ALA A 196 4.63 1.68 11.07
N GLY A 197 5.30 2.67 10.46
CA GLY A 197 5.79 3.85 11.17
C GLY A 197 4.88 5.05 10.99
N ASN A 198 4.73 5.88 12.04
CA ASN A 198 4.07 7.17 11.92
C ASN A 198 4.99 8.16 11.18
N PRO A 199 4.61 8.67 9.99
CA PRO A 199 5.51 9.47 9.16
C PRO A 199 5.50 10.96 9.48
N ALA A 200 4.70 11.43 10.44
CA ALA A 200 4.38 12.85 10.66
C ALA A 200 5.60 13.78 10.65
N THR A 201 6.69 13.41 11.31
CA THR A 201 7.90 14.26 11.45
C THR A 201 9.06 13.84 10.55
N GLN A 202 8.96 12.71 9.84
CA GLN A 202 10.06 12.15 9.06
C GLN A 202 9.81 12.23 7.54
N CYS A 203 8.62 11.86 7.08
CA CYS A 203 8.32 11.76 5.65
C CYS A 203 6.82 11.75 5.32
N ALA A 204 6.04 12.66 5.90
CA ALA A 204 4.61 12.77 5.62
C ALA A 204 4.33 12.83 4.11
N GLY A 205 5.14 13.54 3.32
CA GLY A 205 4.99 13.61 1.87
C GLY A 205 5.12 12.29 1.11
N GLN A 206 5.74 11.26 1.69
CA GLN A 206 5.86 9.94 1.06
C GLN A 206 4.85 8.95 1.66
N CYS A 207 4.86 8.80 2.98
CA CYS A 207 4.11 7.74 3.66
C CYS A 207 2.71 8.19 4.14
N ALA A 208 2.39 9.48 4.04
CA ALA A 208 1.05 10.01 4.28
C ALA A 208 0.45 10.68 3.04
N TRP A 209 1.01 10.48 1.84
CA TRP A 209 0.34 10.86 0.60
C TRP A 209 -1.01 10.12 0.51
N PRO A 210 -2.14 10.79 0.21
CA PRO A 210 -2.26 12.14 -0.38
C PRO A 210 -2.53 13.28 0.62
N PHE A 211 -2.35 13.07 1.92
CA PHE A 211 -2.65 14.06 2.98
C PHE A 211 -1.51 15.03 3.27
N HIS A 212 -0.37 14.88 2.59
CA HIS A 212 0.75 15.80 2.67
C HIS A 212 1.37 16.00 1.28
N GLN A 213 1.98 17.16 1.08
CA GLN A 213 2.64 17.49 -0.17
C GLN A 213 3.81 16.53 -0.40
N PRO A 214 3.89 15.88 -1.58
CA PRO A 214 4.95 14.92 -1.86
C PRO A 214 6.29 15.62 -2.08
N ALA A 215 7.36 14.98 -1.60
CA ALA A 215 8.73 15.53 -1.73
C ALA A 215 9.21 15.59 -3.19
N SER A 216 8.65 14.76 -4.06
CA SER A 216 8.95 14.72 -5.49
C SER A 216 7.72 14.29 -6.29
N GLY A 217 7.73 14.50 -7.60
CA GLY A 217 6.59 14.21 -8.48
C GLY A 217 5.53 15.33 -8.49
N PRO A 218 4.30 15.02 -8.94
CA PRO A 218 3.23 16.02 -9.08
C PRO A 218 2.92 16.73 -7.76
N GLN A 219 2.87 18.06 -7.79
CA GLN A 219 2.71 18.93 -6.63
C GLN A 219 1.25 19.35 -6.44
N THR A 220 0.32 18.40 -6.53
CA THR A 220 -1.10 18.65 -6.28
C THR A 220 -1.32 19.02 -4.80
N PRO A 221 -2.25 19.96 -4.51
CA PRO A 221 -2.56 20.31 -3.13
C PRO A 221 -2.93 19.07 -2.29
N PRO A 222 -2.44 18.95 -1.05
CA PRO A 222 -2.77 17.83 -0.18
C PRO A 222 -4.27 17.75 0.10
N LEU A 223 -4.78 16.53 0.23
CA LEU A 223 -6.15 16.30 0.67
C LEU A 223 -6.26 16.49 2.19
N ALA A 224 -7.42 16.92 2.66
CA ALA A 224 -7.67 16.97 4.09
C ALA A 224 -7.82 15.55 4.68
N ALA A 225 -7.11 15.30 5.78
CA ALA A 225 -7.00 14.00 6.41
C ALA A 225 -8.29 13.66 7.20
N PRO A 226 -8.90 12.47 7.00
CA PRO A 226 -10.22 12.14 7.54
C PRO A 226 -10.31 12.03 9.06
N ASN A 227 -9.18 11.86 9.75
CA ASN A 227 -9.13 11.83 11.21
C ASN A 227 -8.46 13.06 11.83
N GLY A 228 -8.11 14.06 11.01
CA GLY A 228 -7.46 15.29 11.45
C GLY A 228 -6.00 15.12 11.88
N ASP A 229 -5.41 13.95 11.66
CA ASP A 229 -4.01 13.64 11.97
C ASP A 229 -3.36 13.02 10.73
N VAL A 230 -2.63 13.85 9.98
CA VAL A 230 -1.95 13.46 8.73
C VAL A 230 -1.03 12.24 8.93
N GLY A 231 -0.31 12.18 10.05
CA GLY A 231 0.59 11.08 10.35
C GLY A 231 -0.16 9.78 10.57
N MET A 232 -1.22 9.81 11.37
CA MET A 232 -2.04 8.63 11.64
C MET A 232 -2.86 8.19 10.42
N ASP A 233 -3.40 9.12 9.64
CA ASP A 233 -4.13 8.80 8.42
C ASP A 233 -3.20 8.16 7.37
N GLY A 234 -1.96 8.64 7.25
CA GLY A 234 -0.91 7.96 6.49
C GLY A 234 -0.52 6.59 7.06
N LEU A 235 -0.38 6.47 8.38
CA LEU A 235 -0.09 5.20 9.04
C LEU A 235 -1.19 4.17 8.73
N ILE A 236 -2.47 4.54 8.74
CA ILE A 236 -3.58 3.61 8.43
C ILE A 236 -3.50 3.09 7.00
N ILE A 237 -3.16 3.91 6.01
CA ILE A 237 -2.95 3.46 4.62
C ILE A 237 -1.90 2.33 4.59
N ASN A 238 -0.82 2.49 5.34
CA ASN A 238 0.28 1.52 5.40
C ASN A 238 -0.09 0.27 6.20
N VAL A 239 -0.80 0.41 7.33
CA VAL A 239 -1.34 -0.72 8.08
C VAL A 239 -2.29 -1.53 7.21
N ALA A 240 -3.23 -0.90 6.50
CA ALA A 240 -4.15 -1.59 5.59
C ALA A 240 -3.38 -2.36 4.50
N SER A 241 -2.40 -1.71 3.87
CA SER A 241 -1.57 -2.33 2.83
C SER A 241 -0.80 -3.55 3.35
N MET A 242 -0.15 -3.42 4.51
CA MET A 242 0.70 -4.49 5.07
C MET A 242 -0.12 -5.62 5.69
N VAL A 243 -1.29 -5.32 6.30
CA VAL A 243 -2.19 -6.37 6.79
C VAL A 243 -2.78 -7.16 5.62
N ALA A 244 -3.14 -6.51 4.51
CA ALA A 244 -3.56 -7.23 3.30
C ALA A 244 -2.44 -8.18 2.81
N GLY A 245 -1.21 -7.69 2.72
CA GLY A 245 -0.03 -8.50 2.40
C GLY A 245 0.19 -9.67 3.37
N ALA A 246 0.16 -9.41 4.68
CA ALA A 246 0.34 -10.44 5.71
C ALA A 246 -0.74 -11.54 5.65
N VAL A 247 -1.96 -11.19 5.23
CA VAL A 247 -3.06 -12.16 5.16
C VAL A 247 -2.97 -13.00 3.89
N THR A 248 -2.59 -12.39 2.77
CA THR A 248 -2.50 -13.07 1.47
C THR A 248 -1.13 -13.70 1.19
N ASN A 249 -0.08 -13.30 1.91
CA ASN A 249 1.29 -13.76 1.68
C ASN A 249 2.15 -13.77 2.97
N PRO A 250 1.66 -14.34 4.10
CA PRO A 250 2.33 -14.26 5.42
C PRO A 250 3.78 -14.78 5.44
N PHE A 251 4.11 -15.74 4.56
CA PHE A 251 5.39 -16.45 4.54
C PHE A 251 6.13 -16.32 3.21
N GLY A 252 5.72 -15.37 2.37
CA GLY A 252 6.38 -15.08 1.09
C GLY A 252 6.15 -16.12 0.00
N ASP A 253 5.20 -17.04 0.15
CA ASP A 253 4.87 -18.08 -0.83
C ASP A 253 3.37 -18.12 -1.21
N GLY A 254 2.58 -17.14 -0.76
CA GLY A 254 1.16 -16.98 -1.06
C GLY A 254 0.91 -16.23 -2.37
N PHE A 255 0.39 -15.00 -2.29
CA PHE A 255 0.05 -14.17 -3.45
C PHE A 255 1.06 -13.04 -3.69
N TYR A 256 1.80 -13.10 -4.79
CA TYR A 256 2.74 -12.04 -5.16
C TYR A 256 3.13 -12.03 -6.64
N GLN A 257 3.76 -10.92 -7.05
CA GLN A 257 4.39 -10.69 -8.34
C GLN A 257 5.85 -10.27 -8.15
N GLY A 258 6.73 -10.74 -9.03
CA GLY A 258 8.16 -10.40 -9.01
C GLY A 258 8.97 -11.35 -8.14
N GLU A 259 10.17 -10.91 -7.72
CA GLU A 259 11.05 -11.69 -6.87
C GLU A 259 10.49 -11.82 -5.45
N ARG A 260 10.69 -12.99 -4.83
CA ARG A 260 10.15 -13.30 -3.49
C ARG A 260 10.67 -12.36 -2.41
N GLU A 261 11.88 -11.83 -2.57
CA GLU A 261 12.54 -10.93 -1.63
C GLU A 261 12.07 -9.46 -1.79
N ALA A 262 11.43 -9.12 -2.91
CA ALA A 262 10.89 -7.80 -3.19
C ALA A 262 9.55 -7.87 -3.96
N PRO A 263 8.52 -8.52 -3.38
CA PRO A 263 7.28 -8.79 -4.09
C PRO A 263 6.39 -7.54 -4.19
N LEU A 264 5.66 -7.43 -5.29
CA LEU A 264 4.40 -6.68 -5.33
C LEU A 264 3.26 -7.62 -4.91
N GLU A 265 2.42 -7.15 -4.01
CA GLU A 265 1.37 -7.93 -3.35
C GLU A 265 0.02 -7.19 -3.44
N ALA A 266 -0.99 -7.69 -2.71
CA ALA A 266 -2.38 -7.32 -2.91
C ALA A 266 -2.64 -5.81 -3.00
N ALA A 267 -2.09 -5.03 -2.06
CA ALA A 267 -2.18 -3.58 -2.06
C ALA A 267 -0.97 -2.89 -2.70
N THR A 268 0.24 -3.45 -2.55
CA THR A 268 1.47 -2.80 -3.04
C THR A 268 1.62 -2.85 -4.56
N ALA A 269 0.89 -3.74 -5.25
CA ALA A 269 0.72 -3.72 -6.70
C ALA A 269 -0.14 -2.53 -7.20
N CYS A 270 -0.81 -1.80 -6.31
CA CYS A 270 -1.67 -0.66 -6.62
C CYS A 270 -1.23 0.64 -5.91
N PRO A 271 0.04 1.06 -6.06
CA PRO A 271 0.57 2.19 -5.30
C PRO A 271 -0.17 3.48 -5.66
N GLY A 272 -0.68 4.17 -4.64
CA GLY A 272 -1.34 5.46 -4.78
C GLY A 272 -2.71 5.45 -5.49
N VAL A 273 -3.29 4.26 -5.71
CA VAL A 273 -4.64 4.13 -6.26
C VAL A 273 -5.62 3.99 -5.10
N TYR A 274 -6.47 5.00 -4.88
CA TYR A 274 -7.46 5.00 -3.79
C TYR A 274 -8.92 5.13 -4.27
N GLY A 275 -9.13 5.72 -5.44
CA GLY A 275 -10.44 5.83 -6.08
C GLY A 275 -10.36 5.69 -7.60
N LYS A 276 -11.52 5.56 -8.23
CA LYS A 276 -11.62 5.40 -9.68
C LYS A 276 -10.92 6.51 -10.43
N GLY A 277 -10.18 6.14 -11.49
CA GLY A 277 -9.47 7.08 -12.34
C GLY A 277 -8.21 7.69 -11.72
N ALA A 278 -7.67 7.11 -10.64
CA ALA A 278 -6.38 7.52 -10.09
C ALA A 278 -5.26 7.45 -11.14
N TYR A 279 -4.32 8.38 -11.04
CA TYR A 279 -3.10 8.46 -11.86
C TYR A 279 -2.02 9.19 -11.04
N PRO A 280 -0.74 9.21 -11.47
CA PRO A 280 0.31 9.88 -10.71
C PRO A 280 -0.05 11.33 -10.36
N GLY A 281 -0.16 11.64 -9.06
CA GLY A 281 -0.57 12.96 -8.55
C GLY A 281 -2.06 13.13 -8.25
N TYR A 282 -2.91 12.16 -8.59
CA TYR A 282 -4.34 12.18 -8.31
C TYR A 282 -4.77 10.85 -7.68
N ALA A 283 -5.27 10.93 -6.45
CA ALA A 283 -5.68 9.77 -5.65
C ALA A 283 -6.90 9.01 -6.21
N GLY A 284 -7.59 9.59 -7.20
CA GLY A 284 -8.85 9.09 -7.75
C GLY A 284 -10.06 9.87 -7.26
N GLN A 285 -11.24 9.47 -7.72
CA GLN A 285 -12.51 10.05 -7.28
C GLN A 285 -12.82 9.57 -5.86
N LEU A 286 -12.64 10.45 -4.88
CA LEU A 286 -12.87 10.15 -3.46
C LEU A 286 -14.15 10.82 -2.96
N LEU A 287 -14.67 10.31 -1.85
CA LEU A 287 -15.72 10.98 -1.09
C LEU A 287 -15.11 12.15 -0.33
N VAL A 288 -15.90 13.21 -0.15
CA VAL A 288 -15.51 14.40 0.60
C VAL A 288 -16.50 14.62 1.73
N ASP A 289 -16.00 14.84 2.94
CA ASP A 289 -16.82 15.22 4.08
C ASP A 289 -17.26 16.67 3.95
N GLY A 290 -18.57 16.93 4.01
CA GLY A 290 -19.11 18.28 3.83
C GLY A 290 -18.78 19.25 4.97
N ALA A 291 -18.47 18.76 6.18
CA ALA A 291 -18.19 19.60 7.33
C ALA A 291 -16.68 19.90 7.48
N THR A 292 -15.82 18.92 7.21
CA THR A 292 -14.37 19.04 7.41
C THR A 292 -13.59 19.21 6.11
N GLY A 293 -14.21 18.92 4.95
CA GLY A 293 -13.52 18.86 3.66
C GLY A 293 -12.62 17.63 3.50
N ALA A 294 -12.62 16.71 4.47
CA ALA A 294 -11.72 15.56 4.44
C ALA A 294 -12.06 14.56 3.34
N SER A 295 -11.03 13.99 2.71
CA SER A 295 -11.18 13.02 1.64
C SER A 295 -11.02 11.59 2.15
N TYR A 296 -11.92 10.69 1.74
CA TYR A 296 -11.95 9.30 2.20
C TYR A 296 -12.61 8.37 1.16
N ASN A 297 -12.49 7.06 1.35
CA ASN A 297 -13.20 6.06 0.54
C ASN A 297 -13.89 4.97 1.36
N ALA A 298 -13.79 5.02 2.70
CA ALA A 298 -14.40 4.04 3.57
C ALA A 298 -14.89 4.67 4.89
N HIS A 299 -16.12 4.33 5.29
CA HIS A 299 -16.62 4.54 6.64
C HIS A 299 -16.18 3.40 7.57
N GLY A 300 -15.80 3.74 8.79
CA GLY A 300 -15.46 2.79 9.85
C GLY A 300 -16.32 2.95 11.09
N ALA A 301 -15.91 2.27 12.15
CA ALA A 301 -16.51 2.28 13.47
C ALA A 301 -16.47 3.68 14.09
N HIS A 302 -17.40 3.94 15.01
CA HIS A 302 -17.45 5.19 15.79
C HIS A 302 -17.44 6.48 14.95
N GLY A 303 -18.00 6.43 13.73
CA GLY A 303 -18.08 7.57 12.83
C GLY A 303 -16.78 7.94 12.13
N ARG A 304 -15.72 7.13 12.30
CA ARG A 304 -14.42 7.32 11.64
C ARG A 304 -14.53 7.15 10.14
N LYS A 305 -13.61 7.81 9.43
CA LYS A 305 -13.44 7.73 7.98
C LYS A 305 -12.00 7.37 7.68
N TYR A 306 -11.78 6.62 6.62
CA TYR A 306 -10.48 6.10 6.24
C TYR A 306 -10.27 6.17 4.74
N LEU A 307 -9.00 6.26 4.35
CA LEU A 307 -8.55 6.07 2.98
C LEU A 307 -7.81 4.73 2.90
N LEU A 308 -8.33 3.81 2.10
CA LEU A 308 -7.81 2.45 1.96
C LEU A 308 -7.27 2.24 0.54
N PRO A 309 -6.13 1.53 0.38
CA PRO A 309 -5.54 1.29 -0.93
C PRO A 309 -6.46 0.42 -1.79
N ALA A 310 -6.42 0.60 -3.10
CA ALA A 310 -6.96 -0.37 -4.03
C ALA A 310 -6.27 -1.73 -3.86
N LEU A 311 -7.01 -2.80 -4.18
CA LEU A 311 -6.48 -4.16 -4.21
C LEU A 311 -6.36 -4.61 -5.67
N PHE A 312 -5.23 -5.19 -6.03
CA PHE A 312 -5.02 -5.72 -7.38
C PHE A 312 -5.91 -6.93 -7.63
N ASP A 313 -6.80 -6.88 -8.60
CA ASP A 313 -7.61 -8.03 -8.95
C ASP A 313 -6.84 -8.93 -9.95
N PRO A 314 -6.43 -10.16 -9.54
CA PRO A 314 -5.72 -11.06 -10.43
C PRO A 314 -6.53 -11.52 -11.64
N ALA A 315 -7.87 -11.48 -11.57
CA ALA A 315 -8.73 -11.92 -12.66
C ALA A 315 -8.81 -10.88 -13.79
N THR A 316 -8.78 -9.59 -13.45
CA THR A 316 -8.89 -8.49 -14.41
C THR A 316 -7.56 -7.80 -14.70
N SER A 317 -6.49 -8.13 -13.94
CA SER A 317 -5.19 -7.47 -14.02
C SER A 317 -5.28 -5.94 -13.81
N ALA A 318 -6.16 -5.50 -12.91
CA ALA A 318 -6.43 -4.10 -12.64
C ALA A 318 -6.58 -3.83 -11.13
N CYS A 319 -6.35 -2.58 -10.72
CA CYS A 319 -6.58 -2.15 -9.34
C CYS A 319 -8.06 -1.90 -9.08
N SER A 320 -8.63 -2.65 -8.14
CA SER A 320 -10.02 -2.53 -7.70
C SER A 320 -10.14 -1.52 -6.56
N THR A 321 -10.93 -0.47 -6.77
CA THR A 321 -11.19 0.60 -5.80
C THR A 321 -12.56 0.44 -5.15
N LEU A 322 -12.73 0.97 -3.93
CA LEU A 322 -14.05 1.01 -3.27
C LEU A 322 -15.02 2.02 -3.90
N VAL A 323 -14.47 3.08 -4.50
CA VAL A 323 -15.16 4.24 -5.07
C VAL A 323 -14.62 4.56 -6.45
#